data_AF-A0A5E9D0D3-F1
#
_entry.id   AF-A0A5E9D0D3-F1
#
_cell.length_a   1.000
_cell.length_b   1.000
_cell.length_c   1.000
_cell.angle_alpha   90.00
_cell.angle_beta   90.00
_cell.angle_gamma   90.00
#
_symmetry.space_group_name_H-M   'P 1'
#
loop_
_entity.id
_entity.type
_entity.pdbx_description
1 polymer ?
#
loop_
_entity_poly.entity_id
_entity_poly.type
_entity_poly.pdbx_seq_one_letter_code
_entity_poly.pdbx_strand_id
1 'polypeptide(L)' 'MSHRCLYLPRVVMSEQPEFVVSKVPLDTPDTYFETVMEPDEAIEYAAQLVNDALRAKRMRETNQWLAKHQKK' A
#
# COMPACT_ATOMS: atom_id res chain seq x y z
N MET A 1 3.54 -17.21 -2.84
CA MET A 1 2.61 -16.25 -2.21
C MET A 1 3.27 -14.88 -2.30
N SER A 2 2.75 -13.95 -3.12
CA SER A 2 3.32 -12.61 -3.24
C SER A 2 2.92 -11.79 -2.00
N HIS A 3 3.88 -11.53 -1.12
CA HIS A 3 3.65 -10.64 0.01
C HIS A 3 3.45 -9.22 -0.53
N ARG A 4 2.22 -8.70 -0.48
CA ARG A 4 1.93 -7.28 -0.78
C ARG A 4 2.37 -6.47 0.43
N CYS A 5 3.63 -6.10 0.45
CA CYS A 5 4.18 -5.22 1.46
C CYS A 5 3.63 -3.80 1.22
N LEU A 6 3.02 -3.20 2.24
CA LEU A 6 2.70 -1.77 2.27
C LEU A 6 4.01 -0.99 2.44
N TYR A 7 4.77 -0.84 1.35
CA TYR A 7 5.90 0.10 1.33
C TYR A 7 5.33 1.50 1.07
N LEU A 8 5.45 2.36 2.08
CA LEU A 8 5.04 3.75 1.97
C LEU A 8 5.86 4.41 0.84
N PRO A 9 5.22 5.08 -0.13
CA PRO A 9 5.94 5.82 -1.16
C PRO A 9 6.90 6.82 -0.51
N ARG A 10 8.19 6.69 -0.80
CA ARG A 10 9.16 7.72 -0.43
C ARG A 10 8.99 8.87 -1.40
N VAL A 11 8.28 9.92 -0.99
CA VAL A 11 8.14 11.15 -1.78
C VAL A 11 9.53 11.76 -1.96
N VAL A 12 10.12 11.58 -3.14
CA VAL A 12 11.33 12.29 -3.55
C VAL A 12 10.83 13.54 -4.26
N MET A 13 10.91 14.70 -3.61
CA MET A 13 10.73 15.96 -4.33
C MET A 13 11.84 16.04 -5.38
N SER A 14 11.47 15.95 -6.66
CA SER A 14 12.38 16.37 -7.72
C SER A 14 12.58 17.89 -7.61
N GLU A 15 13.59 18.45 -8.28
CA GLU A 15 13.77 19.91 -8.34
C GLU A 15 12.54 20.65 -8.91
N GLN A 16 11.58 19.91 -9.49
CA GLN A 16 10.27 20.38 -9.91
C GLN A 16 9.17 19.80 -8.99
N PRO A 17 8.29 20.64 -8.40
CA PRO A 17 7.22 20.23 -7.47
C PRO A 17 6.03 19.55 -8.17
N GLU A 18 6.13 19.28 -9.47
CA GLU A 18 5.03 18.88 -10.35
C GLU A 18 4.70 17.39 -10.25
N PHE A 19 5.61 16.55 -9.73
CA PHE A 19 5.42 15.11 -9.71
C PHE A 19 5.91 14.44 -8.42
N VAL A 20 5.21 13.38 -8.04
CA VAL A 20 5.52 12.48 -6.93
C VAL A 20 5.83 11.10 -7.49
N VAL A 21 6.96 10.52 -7.07
CA VAL A 21 7.35 9.17 -7.47
C VAL A 21 7.12 8.19 -6.31
N SER A 22 6.31 7.16 -6.56
CA SER A 22 6.16 5.99 -5.69
C SER A 22 7.07 4.87 -6.17
N LYS A 23 7.82 4.22 -5.27
CA LYS A 23 8.68 3.06 -5.58
C LYS A 23 8.25 1.85 -4.75
N VAL A 24 7.86 0.77 -5.42
CA VAL A 24 7.49 -0.50 -4.79
C VAL A 24 8.60 -1.53 -5.07
N PRO A 25 9.34 -2.01 -4.05
CA PRO A 25 10.36 -3.02 -4.25
C PRO A 25 9.73 -4.33 -4.72
N LEU A 26 10.40 -5.01 -5.66
CA LEU A 26 10.03 -6.33 -6.14
C LEU A 26 10.81 -7.41 -5.39
N ASP A 27 10.52 -8.69 -5.67
CA ASP A 27 11.16 -9.85 -5.03
C ASP A 27 12.68 -9.97 -5.31
N THR A 28 13.25 -9.08 -6.11
CA THR A 28 14.69 -9.04 -6.43
C THR A 28 15.36 -7.81 -5.81
N PRO A 29 16.59 -7.95 -5.27
CA PRO A 29 17.37 -6.81 -4.80
C PRO A 29 17.48 -5.73 -5.88
N ASP A 30 17.36 -4.47 -5.47
CA ASP A 30 17.54 -3.29 -6.32
C ASP A 30 16.56 -3.12 -7.50
N THR A 31 15.51 -3.96 -7.61
CA THR A 31 14.45 -3.77 -8.60
C THR A 31 13.21 -3.15 -7.97
N TYR A 32 12.71 -2.08 -8.59
CA TYR A 32 11.54 -1.34 -8.15
C TYR A 32 10.55 -1.17 -9.29
N PHE A 33 9.26 -1.29 -8.98
CA PHE A 33 8.19 -0.73 -9.81
C PHE A 33 8.00 0.73 -9.42
N GLU A 34 8.12 1.63 -10.39
CA GLU A 34 7.98 3.07 -10.17
C GLU A 34 6.68 3.59 -10.79
N THR A 35 5.94 4.39 -10.03
CA THR A 35 4.78 5.13 -10.51
C THR A 35 5.03 6.62 -10.31
N VAL A 36 4.95 7.39 -11.39
CA VAL A 36 5.02 8.85 -11.37
C VAL A 36 3.60 9.38 -11.45
N MET A 37 3.24 10.29 -10.56
CA MET A 37 1.89 10.86 -10.41
C MET A 37 1.99 12.36 -10.16
N GLU A 38 0.94 13.11 -10.50
CA GLU A 38 0.77 14.47 -10.00
C GLU A 38 0.49 14.45 -8.48
N PRO A 39 0.73 15.56 -7.74
CA PRO A 39 0.49 15.61 -6.29
C PRO A 39 -0.92 15.22 -5.88
N ASP A 40 -1.95 15.68 -6.61
CA ASP A 40 -3.35 15.39 -6.31
C ASP A 40 -3.66 13.90 -6.51
N GLU A 41 -3.16 13.30 -7.59
CA GLU A 41 -3.27 11.86 -7.84
C GLU A 41 -2.58 11.03 -6.74
N ALA A 42 -1.41 11.48 -6.28
CA ALA A 42 -0.68 10.83 -5.20
C ALA A 42 -1.44 10.88 -3.86
N ILE A 43 -2.15 11.98 -3.58
CA ILE A 43 -3.02 12.12 -2.40
C ILE A 43 -4.19 11.14 -2.48
N GLU A 44 -4.86 11.07 -3.63
CA GLU A 44 -5.96 10.12 -3.85
C GLU A 44 -5.50 8.67 -3.71
N TYR A 45 -4.35 8.35 -4.31
CA TYR A 45 -3.73 7.02 -4.22
C TYR A 45 -3.43 6.65 -2.76
N ALA A 46 -2.86 7.57 -1.97
CA ALA A 46 -2.59 7.34 -0.55
C ALA A 46 -3.88 7.09 0.25
N ALA A 47 -4.95 7.84 -0.02
CA ALA A 47 -6.24 7.64 0.63
C ALA A 47 -6.86 6.26 0.30
N GLN A 48 -6.74 5.80 -0.94
CA GLN A 48 -7.17 4.47 -1.34
C GLN A 48 -6.39 3.37 -0.60
N LEU A 49 -5.07 3.50 -0.49
CA LEU A 49 -4.23 2.55 0.26
C LEU A 49 -4.63 2.45 1.74
N VAL A 50 -4.95 3.58 2.39
CA VAL A 50 -5.43 3.59 3.78
C VAL A 50 -6.76 2.82 3.89
N ASN A 51 -7.69 3.06 2.97
CA ASN A 51 -8.97 2.36 2.96
C ASN A 51 -8.80 0.85 2.77
N ASP A 52 -7.93 0.43 1.86
CA ASP A 52 -7.65 -0.99 1.63
C ASP A 52 -6.99 -1.65 2.84
N ALA A 53 -6.06 -0.96 3.51
CA ALA A 53 -5.46 -1.44 4.76
C ALA A 53 -6.51 -1.62 5.86
N LEU A 54 -7.46 -0.68 5.99
CA LEU A 54 -8.57 -0.78 6.95
C LEU A 54 -9.51 -1.96 6.62
N ARG A 55 -9.80 -2.21 5.33
CA ARG A 55 -10.59 -3.37 4.90
C ARG A 55 -9.88 -4.68 5.24
N ALA A 56 -8.59 -4.78 4.93
CA ALA A 56 -7.78 -5.96 5.23
C ALA A 56 -7.71 -6.23 6.74
N LYS A 57 -7.55 -5.18 7.56
CA LYS A 57 -7.59 -5.29 9.02
C LYS A 57 -8.92 -5.85 9.51
N ARG A 58 -10.05 -5.30 9.05
CA ARG A 58 -11.39 -5.77 9.44
C ARG A 58 -11.61 -7.23 9.04
N MET A 59 -11.25 -7.60 7.81
CA MET A 59 -11.39 -8.97 7.33
C MET A 59 -10.59 -9.95 8.21
N ARG A 60 -9.37 -9.59 8.60
CA ARG A 60 -8.56 -10.39 9.52
C ARG A 60 -9.24 -10.56 10.88
N GLU A 61 -9.78 -9.49 11.46
CA GLU A 61 -10.50 -9.52 12.73
C GLU A 61 -11.75 -10.41 12.66
N THR A 62 -12.53 -10.30 11.58
CA THR A 62 -13.70 -11.16 11.33
C THR A 62 -13.29 -12.64 11.23
N ASN A 63 -12.23 -12.96 10.47
CA ASN A 63 -11.75 -14.32 10.33
C ASN A 63 -11.28 -14.90 11.68
N GLN A 64 -10.59 -14.10 12.50
CA GLN A 64 -10.19 -14.50 13.85
C GLN A 64 -11.39 -14.73 14.77
N TRP A 65 -12.44 -13.89 14.66
CA TRP A 65 -13.66 -14.06 15.42
C TRP A 65 -14.39 -15.35 15.03
N LEU A 66 -14.58 -15.60 13.73
CA LEU A 66 -15.20 -16.83 13.22
C LEU A 66 -14.44 -18.08 13.68
N ALA A 67 -13.12 -18.09 13.56
CA ALA A 67 -12.29 -19.21 13.96
C ALA A 67 -12.38 -19.54 15.47
N LYS A 68 -12.64 -18.55 16.32
CA LYS A 68 -12.87 -18.75 17.77
C LYS A 68 -14.25 -19.32 18.08
N HIS A 69 -15.26 -18.99 17.28
CA HIS A 69 -16.66 -19.33 17.57
C HIS A 69 -17.17 -20.57 16.82
N GLN A 70 -16.45 -21.04 15.79
CA GLN A 70 -16.76 -22.27 15.06
C GLN A 70 -16.16 -23.55 15.69
N LYS A 71 -15.40 -23.44 16.79
CA LYS A 71 -14.85 -24.61 17.53
C LYS A 71 -15.81 -25.20 18.59
N LYS A 72 -17.13 -25.04 18.42
CA LYS A 72 -18.16 -25.70 19.23
C LYS A 72 -18.80 -26.80 18.41
#